data_AF-A0A2V5VDY4-F1
#
_entry.id   AF-A0A2V5VDY4-F1
#
_cell.length_a   1.000
_cell.length_b   1.000
_cell.length_c   1.000
_cell.angle_alpha   90.00
_cell.angle_beta   90.00
_cell.angle_gamma   90.00
#
_symmetry.space_group_name_H-M   'P 1'
#
loop_
_entity.id
_entity.type
_entity.pdbx_description
1 polymer ?
#
loop_
_entity_poly.entity_id
_entity_poly.type
_entity_poly.pdbx_seq_one_letter_code
_entity_poly.pdbx_strand_id
1 'polypeptide(L)'
;MKLNNLSLAPTTAQDPDLDLVWLTQWFVPSTTDPNGGKNFFVYGESFNGGALQCFAGENAAQAVGGGVTLTYPGITQLPAASCLVTTGRNGTITIDVPLSDVNEPGAIDNRLHEVTASTMTLQQPANTVPPVFGIGGSLFNLIDVAQGYTFDPTVHGGGG
;
A
#
# COMPACT_ATOMS: atom_id res chain seq x y z
N MET A 1 -10.97 -23.53 0.68
CA MET A 1 -10.68 -22.11 0.95
C MET A 1 -11.79 -21.57 1.85
N LYS A 2 -11.47 -21.03 3.03
CA LYS A 2 -12.44 -20.35 3.89
C LYS A 2 -12.28 -18.85 3.65
N LEU A 3 -13.26 -18.23 3.02
CA LEU A 3 -13.27 -16.78 2.84
C LEU A 3 -13.79 -16.15 4.14
N ASN A 4 -12.93 -15.42 4.84
CA ASN A 4 -13.34 -14.64 6.00
C ASN A 4 -14.01 -13.33 5.54
N ASN A 5 -14.89 -12.79 6.38
CA ASN A 5 -15.48 -11.48 6.13
C ASN A 5 -14.40 -10.41 6.20
N LEU A 6 -14.49 -9.40 5.32
CA LEU A 6 -13.70 -8.18 5.49
C LEU A 6 -14.18 -7.47 6.76
N SER A 7 -13.26 -7.25 7.70
CA SER A 7 -13.46 -6.53 8.96
C SER A 7 -12.41 -5.45 9.07
N LEU A 8 -12.79 -4.29 9.61
CA LEU A 8 -11.86 -3.22 9.98
C LEU A 8 -11.31 -3.38 11.40
N ALA A 9 -11.92 -4.25 12.21
CA ALA A 9 -11.43 -4.53 13.55
C ALA A 9 -10.39 -5.67 13.53
N PRO A 10 -9.22 -5.49 14.15
CA PRO A 10 -8.20 -6.52 14.27
C PRO A 10 -8.66 -7.67 15.19
N THR A 11 -8.15 -8.87 14.93
CA THR A 11 -8.26 -9.98 15.88
C THR A 11 -6.94 -10.14 16.63
N THR A 12 -6.89 -9.68 17.88
CA THR A 12 -5.66 -9.67 18.70
C THR A 12 -5.18 -11.05 19.14
N ALA A 13 -5.88 -12.12 18.73
CA ALA A 13 -5.52 -13.50 19.03
C ALA A 13 -4.30 -14.00 18.24
N GLN A 14 -4.04 -13.42 17.06
CA GLN A 14 -2.94 -13.83 16.17
C GLN A 14 -1.77 -12.84 16.20
N ASP A 15 -2.09 -11.55 16.25
CA ASP A 15 -1.13 -10.45 16.32
C ASP A 15 -1.68 -9.39 17.29
N PRO A 16 -0.92 -8.93 18.30
CA PRO A 16 -1.40 -7.92 19.24
C PRO A 16 -1.56 -6.52 18.63
N ASP A 17 -1.04 -6.29 17.42
CA ASP A 17 -1.12 -5.02 16.71
C ASP A 17 -2.57 -4.59 16.46
N LEU A 18 -2.80 -3.28 16.58
CA LEU A 18 -4.14 -2.71 16.54
C LEU A 18 -4.48 -2.04 15.20
N ASP A 19 -3.48 -1.73 14.39
CA ASP A 19 -3.67 -1.13 13.09
C ASP A 19 -3.69 -2.21 12.01
N LEU A 20 -4.77 -2.25 11.23
CA LEU A 20 -4.88 -3.11 10.06
C LEU A 20 -4.57 -2.30 8.81
N VAL A 21 -3.69 -2.82 7.93
CA VAL A 21 -3.32 -2.18 6.67
C VAL A 21 -3.53 -3.13 5.49
N TRP A 22 -4.22 -2.64 4.46
CA TRP A 22 -4.37 -3.30 3.15
C TRP A 22 -3.61 -2.50 2.12
N LEU A 23 -2.48 -3.02 1.66
CA LEU A 23 -1.51 -2.29 0.84
C LEU A 23 -1.32 -2.93 -0.53
N THR A 24 -1.30 -2.10 -1.55
CA THR A 24 -0.80 -2.46 -2.89
C THR A 24 0.40 -1.58 -3.21
N GLN A 25 1.53 -2.19 -3.57
CA GLN A 25 2.72 -1.48 -4.07
C GLN A 25 3.04 -1.88 -5.51
N TRP A 26 3.79 -1.02 -6.20
CA TRP A 26 4.34 -1.29 -7.52
C TRP A 26 5.56 -0.42 -7.79
N PHE A 27 6.42 -0.91 -8.68
CA PHE A 27 7.60 -0.21 -9.14
C PHE A 27 7.34 0.50 -10.47
N VAL A 28 7.83 1.74 -10.58
CA VAL A 28 7.90 2.50 -11.83
C VAL A 28 9.37 2.74 -12.18
N PRO A 29 9.93 1.98 -13.14
CA PRO A 29 11.31 2.13 -13.58
C PRO A 29 11.52 3.45 -14.33
N SER A 30 12.65 4.12 -14.07
CA SER A 30 12.99 5.43 -14.63
C SER A 30 14.39 5.47 -15.21
N THR A 31 14.53 6.17 -16.34
CA THR A 31 15.83 6.48 -16.95
C THR A 31 16.54 7.67 -16.31
N THR A 32 15.82 8.48 -15.54
CA THR A 32 16.34 9.71 -14.93
C THR A 32 16.51 9.62 -13.43
N ASP A 33 15.85 8.67 -12.76
CA ASP A 33 16.08 8.40 -11.34
C ASP A 33 17.44 7.67 -11.16
N PRO A 34 18.35 8.17 -10.31
CA PRO A 34 19.65 7.56 -10.08
C PRO A 34 19.58 6.17 -9.43
N ASN A 35 18.45 5.80 -8.83
CA ASN A 35 18.18 4.49 -8.24
C ASN A 35 17.38 3.57 -9.19
N GLY A 36 17.12 4.01 -10.42
CA GLY A 36 16.46 3.22 -11.46
C GLY A 36 14.93 3.25 -11.44
N GLY A 37 14.32 4.02 -10.52
CA GLY A 37 12.87 4.19 -10.43
C GLY A 37 12.38 4.36 -9.00
N LYS A 38 11.06 4.33 -8.83
CA LYS A 38 10.39 4.50 -7.54
C LYS A 38 9.42 3.38 -7.21
N ASN A 39 9.32 3.03 -5.93
CA ASN A 39 8.29 2.13 -5.43
C ASN A 39 7.14 2.97 -4.86
N PHE A 40 6.04 2.98 -5.59
CA PHE A 40 4.81 3.62 -5.14
C PHE A 40 3.94 2.62 -4.40
N PHE A 41 3.06 3.16 -3.56
CA PHE A 41 2.04 2.36 -2.91
C PHE A 41 0.73 3.13 -2.79
N VAL A 42 -0.31 2.35 -2.53
CA VAL A 42 -1.57 2.81 -1.97
C VAL A 42 -1.97 1.85 -0.86
N TYR A 43 -2.55 2.36 0.22
CA TYR A 43 -3.11 1.52 1.25
C TYR A 43 -4.36 2.12 1.89
N GLY A 44 -5.18 1.24 2.47
CA GLY A 44 -6.18 1.62 3.47
C GLY A 44 -5.72 1.16 4.85
N GLU A 45 -5.86 1.99 5.89
CA GLU A 45 -5.59 1.64 7.27
C GLU A 45 -6.83 1.82 8.16
N SER A 46 -6.97 0.97 9.16
CA SER A 46 -7.97 1.10 10.21
C SER A 46 -7.37 0.74 11.56
N PHE A 47 -7.35 1.73 12.44
CA PHE A 47 -6.90 1.56 13.81
C PHE A 47 -8.04 1.07 14.70
N ASN A 48 -7.89 -0.14 15.23
CA ASN A 48 -8.78 -0.75 16.22
C ASN A 48 -10.28 -0.71 15.82
N GLY A 49 -10.58 -0.97 14.54
CA GLY A 49 -11.96 -0.95 14.03
C GLY A 49 -12.51 0.44 13.69
N GLY A 50 -11.65 1.47 13.67
CA GLY A 50 -12.01 2.81 13.24
C GLY A 50 -12.42 2.90 11.76
N ALA A 51 -12.89 4.07 11.35
CA ALA A 51 -13.17 4.33 9.94
C ALA A 51 -11.90 4.15 9.09
N LEU A 52 -12.06 3.57 7.90
CA LEU A 52 -10.94 3.37 6.97
C LEU A 52 -10.40 4.73 6.51
N GLN A 53 -9.09 4.89 6.56
CA GLN A 53 -8.37 6.02 5.98
C GLN A 53 -7.47 5.49 4.86
N CYS A 54 -7.45 6.15 3.71
CA CYS A 54 -6.63 5.71 2.59
C CYS A 54 -5.52 6.70 2.27
N PHE A 55 -4.37 6.17 1.90
CA PHE A 55 -3.17 6.93 1.63
C PHE A 55 -2.47 6.40 0.38
N ALA A 56 -1.76 7.28 -0.30
CA ALA A 56 -0.84 6.94 -1.38
C ALA A 56 0.53 7.56 -1.11
N GLY A 57 1.55 7.08 -1.79
CA GLY A 57 2.87 7.68 -1.71
C GLY A 57 3.99 6.81 -2.26
N GLU A 58 5.21 7.20 -1.91
CA GLU A 58 6.44 6.48 -2.18
C GLU A 58 6.92 5.80 -0.90
N ASN A 59 7.41 4.57 -1.03
CA ASN A 59 7.96 3.85 0.12
C ASN A 59 9.11 4.64 0.79
N ALA A 60 9.29 4.44 2.08
CA ALA A 60 10.50 4.86 2.77
C ALA A 60 11.38 3.65 3.09
N ALA A 61 12.65 3.91 3.40
CA ALA A 61 13.62 2.92 3.82
C ALA A 61 13.88 3.05 5.32
N GLN A 62 13.96 1.94 6.04
CA GLN A 62 14.33 1.94 7.45
C GLN A 62 15.45 0.94 7.70
N ALA A 63 16.53 1.42 8.31
CA ALA A 63 17.64 0.56 8.69
C ALA A 63 17.26 -0.31 9.91
N VAL A 64 17.40 -1.62 9.78
CA VAL A 64 17.09 -2.58 10.84
C VAL A 64 18.18 -3.66 10.87
N GLY A 65 18.92 -3.73 11.97
CA GLY A 65 19.86 -4.84 12.23
C GLY A 65 20.95 -5.05 11.18
N GLY A 66 21.38 -4.00 10.48
CA GLY A 66 22.38 -4.08 9.39
C GLY A 66 21.79 -4.32 8.00
N GLY A 67 20.47 -4.45 7.88
CA GLY A 67 19.72 -4.43 6.62
C GLY A 67 18.84 -3.20 6.46
N VAL A 68 18.08 -3.16 5.37
CA VAL A 68 17.06 -2.15 5.08
C VAL A 68 15.71 -2.85 4.92
N THR A 69 14.68 -2.33 5.58
CA THR A 69 13.29 -2.70 5.31
C THR A 69 12.59 -1.53 4.64
N LEU A 70 11.60 -1.83 3.79
CA LEU A 70 10.71 -0.81 3.26
C LEU A 70 9.59 -0.54 4.26
N THR A 71 9.11 0.69 4.30
CA THR A 71 7.96 1.14 5.07
C THR A 71 7.06 1.99 4.18
N TYR A 72 5.82 2.20 4.61
CA TYR A 72 4.77 2.81 3.78
C TYR A 72 4.10 3.95 4.55
N PRO A 73 4.74 5.12 4.65
CA PRO A 73 4.22 6.20 5.46
C PRO A 73 3.06 6.93 4.76
N GLY A 74 1.89 7.00 5.40
CA GLY A 74 0.70 7.69 4.86
C GLY A 74 0.81 9.21 4.80
N ILE A 75 1.72 9.75 4.00
CA ILE A 75 1.94 11.20 3.87
C ILE A 75 0.87 11.89 3.03
N THR A 76 0.33 11.21 2.02
CA THR A 76 -0.71 11.75 1.14
C THR A 76 -2.03 11.07 1.47
N GLN A 77 -2.83 11.73 2.31
CA GLN A 77 -4.18 11.26 2.61
C GLN A 77 -5.11 11.49 1.42
N LEU A 78 -5.79 10.44 0.98
CA LEU A 78 -6.76 10.51 -0.10
C LEU A 78 -8.12 11.00 0.43
N PRO A 79 -8.91 11.72 -0.40
CA PRO A 79 -10.26 12.14 -0.02
C PRO A 79 -11.14 10.93 0.31
N ALA A 80 -12.10 11.11 1.23
CA ALA A 80 -13.03 10.04 1.61
C ALA A 80 -13.81 9.45 0.43
N ALA A 81 -14.09 10.25 -0.61
CA ALA A 81 -14.75 9.78 -1.84
C ALA A 81 -13.89 8.78 -2.64
N SER A 82 -12.57 8.83 -2.47
CA SER A 82 -11.58 7.94 -3.08
C SER A 82 -11.23 6.75 -2.18
N CYS A 83 -11.89 6.58 -1.03
CA CYS A 83 -11.60 5.55 -0.03
C CYS A 83 -12.90 4.85 0.36
N LEU A 84 -13.30 3.88 -0.45
CA LEU A 84 -14.58 3.20 -0.30
C LEU A 84 -14.39 1.81 0.29
N VAL A 85 -15.25 1.44 1.25
CA VAL A 85 -15.21 0.12 1.88
C VAL A 85 -16.61 -0.48 1.96
N THR A 86 -16.70 -1.75 1.58
CA THR A 86 -17.86 -2.60 1.84
C THR A 86 -17.40 -3.73 2.75
N THR A 87 -17.80 -3.73 4.02
CA THR A 87 -17.41 -4.79 4.97
C THR A 87 -18.31 -6.03 4.85
N GLY A 88 -17.89 -7.13 5.50
CA GLY A 88 -18.65 -8.37 5.52
C GLY A 88 -18.21 -9.37 4.45
N ARG A 89 -19.13 -10.26 4.09
CA ARG A 89 -18.84 -11.35 3.15
C ARG A 89 -18.64 -10.80 1.75
N ASN A 90 -17.55 -11.20 1.09
CA ASN A 90 -17.12 -10.65 -0.21
C ASN A 90 -16.93 -9.13 -0.16
N GLY A 91 -16.57 -8.59 1.01
CA GLY A 91 -16.28 -7.18 1.17
C GLY A 91 -15.09 -6.73 0.32
N THR A 92 -15.06 -5.43 0.03
CA THR A 92 -14.06 -4.81 -0.85
C THR A 92 -13.56 -3.51 -0.24
N ILE A 93 -12.32 -3.16 -0.55
CA ILE A 93 -11.75 -1.83 -0.38
C ILE A 93 -11.41 -1.33 -1.78
N THR A 94 -11.95 -0.17 -2.15
CA THR A 94 -11.66 0.49 -3.41
C THR A 94 -10.98 1.81 -3.11
N ILE A 95 -9.80 2.01 -3.70
CA ILE A 95 -9.00 3.21 -3.52
C ILE A 95 -8.70 3.83 -4.87
N ASP A 96 -9.19 5.05 -5.09
CA ASP A 96 -8.95 5.80 -6.32
C ASP A 96 -7.76 6.75 -6.13
N VAL A 97 -6.67 6.48 -6.84
CA VAL A 97 -5.42 7.24 -6.71
C VAL A 97 -5.27 8.20 -7.91
N PRO A 98 -5.16 9.52 -7.67
CA PRO A 98 -4.80 10.46 -8.72
C PRO A 98 -3.41 10.15 -9.27
N LEU A 99 -3.27 10.12 -10.61
CA LEU A 99 -1.96 9.89 -11.26
C LEU A 99 -0.90 10.91 -10.85
N SER A 100 -1.30 12.14 -10.49
CA SER A 100 -0.39 13.17 -9.98
C SER A 100 0.38 12.75 -8.73
N ASP A 101 -0.19 11.85 -7.94
CA ASP A 101 0.34 11.46 -6.62
C ASP A 101 1.31 10.26 -6.74
N VAL A 102 1.34 9.61 -7.90
CA VAL A 102 2.11 8.39 -8.19
C VAL A 102 2.77 8.44 -9.57
N ASN A 103 3.43 9.57 -9.85
CA ASN A 103 4.11 9.82 -11.11
C ASN A 103 5.62 9.90 -10.93
N GLU A 104 6.36 9.18 -11.77
CA GLU A 104 7.82 9.22 -11.82
C GLU A 104 8.31 9.83 -13.14
N PRO A 105 9.08 10.94 -13.10
CA PRO A 105 9.71 11.51 -14.29
C PRO A 105 10.62 10.50 -15.01
N GLY A 106 10.61 10.52 -16.34
CA GLY A 106 11.50 9.66 -17.13
C GLY A 106 11.17 8.16 -17.06
N ALA A 107 9.94 7.82 -16.66
CA ALA A 107 9.43 6.46 -16.69
C ALA A 107 9.64 5.79 -18.06
N ILE A 108 10.11 4.53 -18.06
CA ILE A 108 10.45 3.82 -19.31
C ILE A 108 9.21 3.32 -20.07
N ASP A 109 8.12 3.06 -19.36
CA ASP A 109 6.83 2.66 -19.91
C ASP A 109 5.68 3.04 -18.95
N ASN A 110 4.44 2.76 -19.35
CA ASN A 110 3.23 3.03 -18.55
C ASN A 110 2.75 1.80 -17.76
N ARG A 111 3.63 0.82 -17.52
CA ARG A 111 3.26 -0.39 -16.78
C ARG A 111 3.48 -0.18 -15.28
N LEU A 112 2.71 -0.91 -14.49
CA LEU A 112 2.99 -1.07 -13.07
C LEU A 112 3.76 -2.38 -12.92
N HIS A 113 5.04 -2.31 -12.55
CA HIS A 113 5.89 -3.48 -12.41
C HIS A 113 5.84 -4.00 -10.98
N GLU A 114 6.00 -5.32 -10.81
CA GLU A 114 6.09 -5.95 -9.48
C GLU A 114 4.92 -5.62 -8.54
N VAL A 115 3.72 -5.48 -9.11
CA VAL A 115 2.51 -5.15 -8.37
C VAL A 115 2.25 -6.23 -7.35
N THR A 116 2.23 -5.85 -6.07
CA THR A 116 2.06 -6.78 -4.96
C THR A 116 1.02 -6.22 -4.00
N ALA A 117 0.00 -7.01 -3.71
CA ALA A 117 -1.01 -6.70 -2.69
C ALA A 117 -0.72 -7.51 -1.42
N SER A 118 -0.86 -6.87 -0.27
CA SER A 118 -0.52 -7.45 1.02
C SER A 118 -1.43 -6.93 2.12
N THR A 119 -1.59 -7.73 3.17
CA THR A 119 -2.22 -7.34 4.41
C THR A 119 -1.18 -7.34 5.52
N MET A 120 -1.21 -6.30 6.34
CA MET A 120 -0.22 -6.06 7.38
C MET A 120 -0.90 -5.61 8.66
N THR A 121 -0.20 -5.76 9.78
CA THR A 121 -0.57 -5.12 11.04
C THR A 121 0.57 -4.26 11.58
N LEU A 122 0.20 -3.17 12.26
CA LEU A 122 1.14 -2.26 12.89
C LEU A 122 0.72 -1.93 14.32
N GLN A 123 1.71 -1.65 15.18
CA GLN A 123 1.48 -1.22 16.57
C GLN A 123 0.76 0.13 16.66
N GLN A 124 0.97 1.00 15.68
CA GLN A 124 0.37 2.32 15.56
C GLN A 124 0.11 2.64 14.09
N PRO A 125 -0.81 3.57 13.77
CA PRO A 125 -1.14 3.91 12.39
C PRO A 125 0.09 4.32 11.57
N ALA A 126 0.19 3.84 10.33
CA ALA A 126 1.35 4.09 9.48
C ALA A 126 1.52 5.58 9.16
N ASN A 127 0.41 6.34 9.13
CA ASN A 127 0.41 7.78 8.90
C ASN A 127 0.97 8.63 10.06
N THR A 128 1.26 8.03 11.23
CA THR A 128 1.77 8.76 12.40
C THR A 128 3.28 8.95 12.41
N VAL A 129 4.02 8.21 11.58
CA VAL A 129 5.49 8.27 11.51
C VAL A 129 5.91 8.74 10.12
N PRO A 130 6.03 10.06 9.90
CA PRO A 130 6.48 10.58 8.61
C PRO A 130 7.97 10.23 8.38
N PRO A 131 8.37 10.00 7.11
CA PRO A 131 9.76 9.78 6.78
C PRO A 131 10.52 11.12 6.73
N VAL A 132 11.81 11.08 7.03
CA VAL A 132 12.74 12.21 6.88
C VAL A 132 13.73 11.85 5.78
N PHE A 133 13.69 12.57 4.66
CA PHE A 133 14.50 12.27 3.46
C PHE A 133 14.37 10.82 2.95
N GLY A 134 13.14 10.29 2.92
CA GLY A 134 12.87 8.91 2.49
C GLY A 134 13.30 7.84 3.50
N ILE A 135 13.71 8.24 4.71
CA ILE A 135 14.08 7.33 5.79
C ILE A 135 13.05 7.39 6.92
N GLY A 136 12.60 6.25 7.42
CA GLY A 136 11.68 6.18 8.56
C GLY A 136 10.40 5.42 8.21
N GLY A 137 9.29 5.76 8.86
CA GLY A 137 8.03 5.03 8.79
C GLY A 137 7.85 4.03 9.94
N SER A 138 6.73 3.32 9.91
CA SER A 138 6.41 2.29 10.89
C SER A 138 6.78 0.90 10.37
N LEU A 139 7.36 0.09 11.25
CA LEU A 139 7.52 -1.35 11.00
C LEU A 139 6.16 -2.03 11.07
N PHE A 140 6.02 -3.13 10.33
CA PHE A 140 4.79 -3.89 10.21
C PHE A 140 5.04 -5.39 10.30
N ASN A 141 4.02 -6.14 10.71
CA ASN A 141 3.97 -7.58 10.58
C ASN A 141 3.20 -7.94 9.31
N LEU A 142 3.83 -8.68 8.41
CA LEU A 142 3.17 -9.16 7.18
C LEU A 142 2.27 -10.35 7.52
N ILE A 143 0.99 -10.26 7.18
CA ILE A 143 0.01 -11.32 7.45
C ILE A 143 -0.20 -12.21 6.22
N ASP A 144 -0.42 -11.60 5.06
CA ASP A 144 -0.61 -12.31 3.80
C ASP A 144 -0.14 -11.44 2.63
N VAL A 145 0.22 -12.09 1.53
CA VAL A 145 0.69 -11.45 0.31
C VAL A 145 0.21 -12.22 -0.92
N ALA A 146 -0.41 -11.49 -1.84
CA ALA A 146 -0.80 -12.03 -3.12
C ALA A 146 0.42 -12.23 -4.03
N GLN A 147 0.31 -13.14 -5.00
CA GLN A 147 1.35 -13.30 -6.01
C GLN A 147 1.54 -12.02 -6.82
N GLY A 148 2.81 -11.60 -6.97
CA GLY A 148 3.15 -10.42 -7.75
C GLY A 148 2.88 -10.57 -9.24
N TYR A 149 2.57 -9.46 -9.91
CA TYR A 149 2.32 -9.41 -11.35
C TYR A 149 2.76 -8.06 -11.96
N THR A 150 2.87 -8.00 -13.29
CA THR A 150 3.02 -6.73 -14.02
C THR A 150 1.68 -6.36 -14.63
N PHE A 151 1.21 -5.13 -14.38
CA PHE A 151 0.02 -4.59 -15.01
C PHE A 151 0.38 -3.79 -16.26
N ASP A 152 -0.17 -4.18 -17.41
CA ASP A 152 -0.03 -3.44 -18.66
C ASP A 152 -1.40 -2.87 -19.07
N PRO A 153 -1.61 -1.54 -18.96
CA PRO A 153 -2.90 -0.92 -19.27
C PRO A 153 -3.26 -1.01 -20.75
N THR A 154 -2.31 -1.32 -21.63
CA THR A 154 -2.54 -1.40 -23.09
C THR A 154 -3.14 -2.74 -23.53
N VAL A 155 -3.09 -3.76 -22.67
CA VAL A 155 -3.57 -5.11 -22.97
C VAL A 155 -5.11 -5.23 -22.84
N HIS A 156 -5.81 -4.13 -22.53
CA HIS A 156 -7.28 -4.09 -22.36
C HIS A 156 -8.01 -3.23 -23.42
N GLY A 157 -7.59 -3.32 -24.69
CA GLY A 157 -8.26 -2.68 -25.83
C GLY A 157 -9.04 -3.64 -26.75
N GLY A 158 -9.37 -4.86 -26.31
CA GLY A 158 -9.99 -5.88 -27.18
C GLY A 158 -10.89 -6.86 -26.43
N GLY A 159 -12.08 -6.41 -26.03
CA GLY A 159 -13.13 -7.32 -25.54
C GLY A 159 -14.12 -6.66 -24.59
N GLY A 160 -15.26 -6.21 -25.11
CA GLY A 160 -16.37 -5.64 -24.36
C GLY A 160 -17.15 -4.61 -25.16
#